data_AF-X1MK03-F1
#
_entry.id   AF-X1MK03-F1
#
_cell.length_a   1.000
_cell.length_b   1.000
_cell.length_c   1.000
_cell.angle_alpha   90.00
_cell.angle_beta   90.00
_cell.angle_gamma   90.00
#
_symmetry.space_group_name_H-M   'P 1'
#
loop_
_entity.id
_entity.type
_entity.pdbx_description
1 polymer ?
#
loop_
_entity_poly.entity_id
_entity_poly.type
_entity_poly.pdbx_seq_one_letter_code
_entity_poly.pdbx_strand_id
1 'polypeptide(L)'
;YSFAFSPIFFEISGFFNRKIIFSAHSFILFTKNPFTPLIICIGIPPTFPPIIGLPFHNPSVTVSPNPSLVEVEKKSLDSYVKIVGKKKIEEIKDFSSNLEGYKVLHVNSTAYGGGVAEILQALVPLMRDVGLDAEWRTISGDKSFFNVTKAFHNALQGMDIRLNQEMRDIYLKYNKKNAKNFSGEYDFIVIHDPQPAAIYHYLKPYPGVWIWRCHIDLTNTNKAF
;
A
#
# COMPACT_ATOMS: atom_id res chain seq x y z
N TYR A 1 31.61 -25.22 -20.23
CA TYR A 1 30.20 -25.51 -19.99
C TYR A 1 30.05 -26.21 -18.64
N SER A 2 29.61 -25.50 -17.61
CA SER A 2 28.81 -26.05 -16.51
C SER A 2 28.32 -24.88 -15.66
N PHE A 3 27.06 -24.48 -15.85
CA PHE A 3 26.39 -23.49 -15.00
C PHE A 3 25.78 -24.24 -13.81
N ALA A 4 26.36 -24.06 -12.63
CA ALA A 4 25.77 -24.49 -11.37
C ALA A 4 24.68 -23.49 -10.97
N PHE A 5 23.41 -23.87 -11.10
CA PHE A 5 22.29 -23.15 -10.49
C PHE A 5 22.21 -23.52 -9.00
N SER A 6 22.52 -22.56 -8.14
CA SER A 6 22.25 -22.65 -6.70
C SER A 6 20.74 -22.53 -6.45
N PRO A 7 20.15 -23.39 -5.60
CA PRO A 7 18.75 -23.28 -5.21
C PRO A 7 18.54 -22.06 -4.30
N ILE A 8 17.66 -21.15 -4.72
CA ILE A 8 17.24 -19.99 -3.91
C ILE A 8 16.16 -20.47 -2.94
N PHE A 9 16.56 -20.78 -1.71
CA PHE A 9 15.65 -20.91 -0.56
C PHE A 9 15.05 -19.54 -0.23
N PHE A 10 13.72 -19.43 -0.18
CA PHE A 10 13.02 -18.19 0.18
C PHE A 10 12.35 -18.37 1.55
N GLU A 11 13.03 -17.90 2.59
CA GLU A 11 12.49 -17.74 3.95
C GLU A 11 11.77 -16.39 4.02
N ILE A 12 10.46 -16.37 4.27
CA ILE A 12 9.67 -15.14 4.56
C ILE A 12 9.95 -14.67 6.00
N SER A 13 11.17 -14.87 6.50
CA SER A 13 11.66 -14.43 7.81
C SER A 13 12.77 -13.38 7.71
N GLY A 14 13.28 -13.10 6.51
CA GLY A 14 14.32 -12.08 6.25
C GLY A 14 13.82 -10.67 5.89
N PHE A 15 12.53 -10.37 6.07
CA PHE A 15 11.85 -9.19 5.51
C PHE A 15 12.16 -7.84 6.22
N PHE A 16 12.97 -7.82 7.28
CA PHE A 16 13.25 -6.59 8.03
C PHE A 16 14.73 -6.32 8.27
N ASN A 17 15.38 -5.70 7.29
CA ASN A 17 16.57 -4.91 7.58
C ASN A 17 16.59 -3.61 6.75
N ARG A 18 16.21 -2.52 7.45
CA ARG A 18 16.35 -1.08 7.16
C ARG A 18 15.40 -0.44 6.11
N LYS A 19 14.74 0.65 6.57
CA LYS A 19 13.93 1.67 5.85
C LYS A 19 12.54 1.28 5.29
N ILE A 20 11.77 0.43 6.00
CA ILE A 20 10.32 0.30 5.76
C ILE A 20 9.62 0.73 7.03
N ILE A 21 8.75 1.75 6.94
CA ILE A 21 7.92 2.20 8.06
C ILE A 21 6.52 1.61 7.89
N PHE A 22 6.05 0.89 8.91
CA PHE A 22 4.67 0.40 9.00
C PHE A 22 3.81 1.47 9.65
N SER A 23 2.72 1.85 8.99
CA SER A 23 1.72 2.73 9.59
C SER A 23 0.40 1.97 9.69
N ALA A 24 0.14 1.41 10.87
CA ALA A 24 -1.17 0.89 11.25
C ALA A 24 -1.96 2.02 11.91
N HIS A 25 -3.17 2.31 11.44
CA HIS A 25 -4.13 3.11 12.21
C HIS A 25 -5.11 2.15 12.85
N SER A 26 -4.73 1.64 14.02
CA SER A 26 -5.59 1.20 15.11
C SER A 26 -4.72 1.16 16.36
N PHE A 27 -4.70 2.29 17.08
CA PHE A 27 -3.93 2.56 18.32
C PHE A 27 -2.40 2.48 18.24
N ILE A 28 -1.76 3.45 18.89
CA ILE A 28 -0.33 3.71 18.94
C ILE A 28 0.41 2.53 19.59
N LEU A 29 1.34 1.90 18.87
CA LEU A 29 2.42 1.11 19.45
C LEU A 29 3.70 1.28 18.61
N PHE A 30 4.64 2.07 19.14
CA PHE A 30 6.04 2.07 18.70
C PHE A 30 6.81 1.11 19.61
N THR A 31 7.38 0.03 19.07
CA THR A 31 8.32 -0.83 19.82
C THR A 31 9.75 -0.58 19.34
N LYS A 32 10.60 -0.11 20.26
CA LYS A 32 12.05 0.01 20.07
C LYS A 32 12.67 -1.38 20.31
N ASN A 33 13.16 -2.01 19.24
CA ASN A 33 13.87 -3.31 19.13
C ASN A 33 13.02 -4.52 18.68
N PRO A 34 13.36 -5.17 17.54
CA PRO A 34 12.61 -6.28 17.00
C PRO A 34 13.24 -7.62 17.40
N PHE A 35 12.53 -8.40 18.22
CA PHE A 35 12.75 -9.85 18.28
C PHE A 35 11.50 -10.53 17.73
N THR A 36 11.55 -10.82 16.43
CA THR A 36 10.60 -11.65 15.64
C THR A 36 9.10 -11.29 15.66
N PRO A 37 8.40 -11.33 14.51
CA PRO A 37 6.95 -11.10 14.44
C PRO A 37 6.09 -12.10 15.24
N LEU A 38 6.68 -13.21 15.71
CA LEU A 38 5.95 -14.32 16.33
C LEU A 38 5.45 -14.02 17.76
N ILE A 39 6.07 -13.09 18.51
CA ILE A 39 5.77 -12.89 19.95
C ILE A 39 4.70 -11.83 20.21
N ILE A 40 4.40 -10.95 19.25
CA ILE A 40 3.28 -9.99 19.41
C ILE A 40 1.92 -10.73 19.35
N CYS A 41 1.88 -11.94 18.80
CA CYS A 41 0.68 -12.74 18.57
C CYS A 41 0.08 -13.48 19.78
N ILE A 42 0.62 -13.36 21.01
CA ILE A 42 0.13 -14.14 22.16
C ILE A 42 -0.58 -13.27 23.24
N GLY A 43 -0.53 -11.94 23.14
CA GLY A 43 -0.82 -11.09 24.30
C GLY A 43 -2.16 -10.35 24.39
N ILE A 44 -3.00 -10.31 23.34
CA ILE A 44 -4.12 -9.33 23.31
C ILE A 44 -5.47 -10.03 23.08
N PRO A 45 -6.42 -9.93 24.02
CA PRO A 45 -7.72 -10.59 23.92
C PRO A 45 -8.65 -9.88 22.91
N PRO A 46 -9.63 -10.61 22.35
CA PRO A 46 -10.43 -10.14 21.22
C PRO A 46 -11.50 -9.14 21.65
N THR A 47 -11.73 -8.11 20.83
CA THR A 47 -13.00 -7.35 20.86
C THR A 47 -13.77 -7.64 19.57
N PHE A 48 -14.75 -8.54 19.69
CA PHE A 48 -15.81 -8.79 18.70
C PHE A 48 -16.93 -7.72 18.78
N PRO A 49 -17.82 -7.62 17.77
CA PRO A 49 -17.89 -8.43 16.54
C PRO A 49 -17.77 -7.64 15.21
N PRO A 50 -17.45 -8.33 14.09
CA PRO A 50 -17.39 -7.76 12.74
C PRO A 50 -18.78 -7.67 12.08
N ILE A 51 -19.03 -6.60 11.32
CA ILE A 51 -20.19 -6.46 10.44
C ILE A 51 -19.89 -7.14 9.11
N ILE A 52 -20.73 -8.09 8.71
CA ILE A 52 -20.64 -8.82 7.44
C ILE A 52 -21.13 -7.92 6.30
N GLY A 53 -20.24 -7.58 5.37
CA GLY A 53 -20.57 -6.87 4.12
C GLY A 53 -20.75 -7.82 2.93
N LEU A 54 -21.80 -7.58 2.14
CA LEU A 54 -22.25 -8.33 0.95
C LEU A 54 -21.24 -8.34 -0.23
N PRO A 55 -21.38 -9.24 -1.22
CA PRO A 55 -20.39 -9.44 -2.28
C PRO A 55 -20.32 -8.24 -3.24
N PHE A 56 -19.13 -7.67 -3.38
CA PHE A 56 -18.86 -6.59 -4.32
C PHE A 56 -18.91 -7.06 -5.79
N HIS A 57 -19.62 -6.28 -6.60
CA HIS A 57 -19.66 -6.31 -8.07
C HIS A 57 -18.25 -6.25 -8.67
N ASN A 58 -17.99 -7.00 -9.74
CA ASN A 58 -16.76 -6.94 -10.53
C ASN A 58 -16.64 -5.56 -11.21
N PRO A 59 -15.59 -4.76 -10.94
CA PRO A 59 -15.32 -3.58 -11.74
C PRO A 59 -14.80 -4.00 -13.13
N SER A 60 -15.43 -3.44 -14.16
CA SER A 60 -15.04 -3.53 -15.55
C SER A 60 -13.60 -3.03 -15.74
N VAL A 61 -12.77 -3.89 -16.32
CA VAL A 61 -11.33 -3.67 -16.52
C VAL A 61 -11.11 -2.84 -17.78
N THR A 62 -10.73 -1.57 -17.64
CA THR A 62 -10.08 -0.79 -18.70
C THR A 62 -8.58 -0.75 -18.42
N VAL A 63 -7.80 -1.43 -19.26
CA VAL A 63 -6.34 -1.58 -19.11
C VAL A 63 -5.63 -0.37 -19.72
N SER A 64 -4.96 0.45 -18.90
CA SER A 64 -3.95 1.42 -19.36
C SER A 64 -2.53 0.86 -19.17
N PRO A 65 -1.60 1.10 -20.11
CA PRO A 65 -0.29 0.44 -20.13
C PRO A 65 0.82 1.03 -19.25
N ASN A 66 0.54 1.94 -18.30
CA ASN A 66 1.51 2.49 -17.34
C ASN A 66 0.90 2.54 -15.93
N PRO A 67 1.68 2.79 -14.85
CA PRO A 67 1.10 3.30 -13.63
C PRO A 67 0.44 4.63 -13.96
N SER A 68 -0.86 4.62 -14.24
CA SER A 68 -1.54 5.79 -14.76
C SER A 68 -1.57 6.86 -13.66
N LEU A 69 -0.97 8.02 -13.95
CA LEU A 69 -1.17 9.22 -13.14
C LEU A 69 -2.67 9.48 -13.08
N VAL A 70 -3.19 9.60 -11.87
CA VAL A 70 -4.60 9.87 -11.62
C VAL A 70 -4.73 11.37 -11.40
N GLU A 71 -5.49 12.02 -12.28
CA GLU A 71 -5.88 13.41 -12.08
C GLU A 71 -6.91 13.50 -10.95
N VAL A 72 -6.68 14.47 -10.05
CA VAL A 72 -7.55 14.74 -8.90
C VAL A 72 -7.97 16.19 -8.94
N GLU A 73 -9.23 16.44 -8.59
CA GLU A 73 -9.76 17.80 -8.51
C GLU A 73 -9.11 18.57 -7.36
N LYS A 74 -8.86 19.87 -7.57
CA LYS A 74 -8.31 20.73 -6.52
C LYS A 74 -9.29 20.80 -5.35
N LYS A 75 -8.76 20.60 -4.14
CA LYS A 75 -9.48 20.79 -2.88
C LYS A 75 -8.73 21.79 -2.04
N SER A 76 -9.46 22.54 -1.23
CA SER A 76 -8.89 23.42 -0.23
C SER A 76 -9.21 22.91 1.16
N LEU A 77 -8.20 22.90 2.03
CA LEU A 77 -8.34 22.57 3.43
C LEU A 77 -9.24 23.59 4.15
N ASP A 78 -9.24 24.84 3.70
CA ASP A 78 -10.09 25.90 4.28
C ASP A 78 -11.59 25.65 4.06
N SER A 79 -11.97 24.85 3.06
CA SER A 79 -13.35 24.40 2.86
C SER A 79 -13.90 23.59 4.05
N TYR A 80 -13.02 23.05 4.89
CA TYR A 80 -13.38 22.22 6.05
C TYR A 80 -13.45 23.00 7.37
N VAL A 81 -13.17 24.31 7.39
CA VAL A 81 -13.21 25.15 8.59
C VAL A 81 -14.55 25.07 9.32
N LYS A 82 -15.67 25.04 8.58
CA LYS A 82 -17.02 24.95 9.17
C LYS A 82 -17.32 23.60 9.83
N ILE A 83 -16.54 22.56 9.53
CA ILE A 83 -16.74 21.20 10.03
C ILE A 83 -15.88 20.95 11.26
N VAL A 84 -14.58 21.28 11.19
CA VAL A 84 -13.59 20.93 12.24
C VAL A 84 -13.08 22.13 13.03
N GLY A 85 -13.47 23.35 12.64
CA GLY A 85 -13.03 24.60 13.26
C GLY A 85 -11.67 25.10 12.74
N LYS A 86 -11.47 26.42 12.76
CA LYS A 86 -10.27 27.10 12.24
C LYS A 86 -8.97 26.59 12.88
N LYS A 87 -8.98 26.40 14.21
CA LYS A 87 -7.82 25.94 14.98
C LYS A 87 -7.24 24.64 14.43
N LYS A 88 -8.09 23.65 14.07
CA LYS A 88 -7.62 22.37 13.54
C LYS A 88 -6.98 22.51 12.15
N ILE A 89 -7.52 23.40 11.33
CA ILE A 89 -6.99 23.71 10.00
C ILE A 89 -5.62 24.39 10.11
N GLU A 90 -5.48 25.35 11.03
CA GLU A 90 -4.21 26.01 11.32
C GLU A 90 -3.17 25.01 11.84
N GLU A 91 -3.54 24.13 12.78
CA GLU A 91 -2.64 23.06 13.27
C GLU A 91 -2.11 22.18 12.12
N ILE A 92 -2.95 21.80 11.15
CA ILE A 92 -2.52 21.00 9.99
C ILE A 92 -1.52 21.78 9.12
N LYS A 93 -1.81 23.06 8.85
CA LYS A 93 -0.93 23.95 8.06
C LYS A 93 0.42 24.18 8.77
N ASP A 94 0.40 24.30 10.10
CA ASP A 94 1.61 24.44 10.90
C ASP A 94 2.47 23.17 10.82
N PHE A 95 1.87 21.98 10.91
CA PHE A 95 2.59 20.71 10.76
C PHE A 95 3.15 20.51 9.34
N SER A 96 2.47 21.00 8.31
CA SER A 96 2.92 20.85 6.93
C SER A 96 3.99 21.86 6.50
N SER A 97 4.22 22.93 7.28
CA SER A 97 5.18 23.99 6.95
C SER A 97 6.59 23.46 6.65
N ASN A 98 7.05 22.44 7.38
CA ASN A 98 8.37 21.82 7.18
C ASN A 98 8.38 20.76 6.07
N LEU A 99 7.24 20.50 5.45
CA LEU A 99 7.06 19.49 4.40
C LEU A 99 6.79 20.12 3.02
N GLU A 100 6.85 21.44 2.91
CA GLU A 100 6.66 22.14 1.64
C GLU A 100 7.69 21.67 0.59
N GLY A 101 7.20 21.37 -0.62
CA GLY A 101 8.02 20.93 -1.75
C GLY A 101 8.47 19.46 -1.70
N TYR A 102 8.20 18.72 -0.63
CA TYR A 102 8.48 17.28 -0.60
C TYR A 102 7.59 16.52 -1.59
N LYS A 103 8.22 15.61 -2.32
CA LYS A 103 7.57 14.79 -3.35
C LYS A 103 7.04 13.48 -2.76
N VAL A 104 5.73 13.30 -2.82
CA VAL A 104 5.05 12.11 -2.27
C VAL A 104 4.33 11.36 -3.37
N LEU A 105 4.67 10.10 -3.60
CA LEU A 105 3.96 9.24 -4.53
C LEU A 105 3.07 8.25 -3.78
N HIS A 106 1.79 8.23 -4.10
CA HIS A 106 0.85 7.18 -3.71
C HIS A 106 0.69 6.17 -4.85
N VAL A 107 0.82 4.88 -4.55
CA VAL A 107 0.61 3.80 -5.53
C VAL A 107 -0.41 2.79 -4.99
N ASN A 108 -1.46 2.53 -5.75
CA ASN A 108 -2.47 1.51 -5.42
C ASN A 108 -2.91 0.74 -6.69
N SER A 109 -3.90 -0.14 -6.57
CA SER A 109 -4.38 -1.00 -7.67
C SER A 109 -5.49 -0.42 -8.55
N THR A 110 -6.20 0.63 -8.14
CA THR A 110 -7.33 1.18 -8.91
C THR A 110 -7.61 2.65 -8.60
N ALA A 111 -7.98 3.43 -9.62
CA ALA A 111 -8.42 4.82 -9.49
C ALA A 111 -9.91 4.96 -9.13
N TYR A 112 -10.68 3.87 -9.34
CA TYR A 112 -12.13 3.85 -9.22
C TYR A 112 -12.58 2.62 -8.45
N GLY A 113 -13.55 2.81 -7.56
CA GLY A 113 -14.10 1.75 -6.73
C GLY A 113 -13.17 1.32 -5.59
N GLY A 114 -13.75 1.19 -4.40
CA GLY A 114 -13.07 0.76 -3.18
C GLY A 114 -12.59 1.92 -2.30
N GLY A 115 -12.47 1.66 -1.00
CA GLY A 115 -12.20 2.70 0.00
C GLY A 115 -10.85 3.41 -0.17
N VAL A 116 -9.83 2.73 -0.70
CA VAL A 116 -8.52 3.36 -0.95
C VAL A 116 -8.61 4.45 -2.01
N ALA A 117 -9.32 4.21 -3.11
CA ALA A 117 -9.50 5.20 -4.17
C ALA A 117 -10.27 6.43 -3.65
N GLU A 118 -11.34 6.22 -2.88
CA GLU A 118 -12.13 7.30 -2.27
C GLU A 118 -11.28 8.16 -1.32
N ILE A 119 -10.43 7.53 -0.50
CA ILE A 119 -9.51 8.24 0.38
C ILE A 119 -8.51 9.08 -0.44
N LEU A 120 -7.89 8.50 -1.46
CA LEU A 120 -6.86 9.18 -2.26
C LEU A 120 -7.44 10.34 -3.09
N GLN A 121 -8.67 10.22 -3.59
CA GLN A 121 -9.39 11.30 -4.26
C GLN A 121 -9.60 12.54 -3.36
N ALA A 122 -9.65 12.36 -2.03
CA ALA A 122 -9.71 13.47 -1.08
C ALA A 122 -8.33 13.88 -0.56
N LEU A 123 -7.47 12.92 -0.22
CA LEU A 123 -6.21 13.13 0.47
C LEU A 123 -5.16 13.80 -0.41
N VAL A 124 -4.97 13.31 -1.65
CA VAL A 124 -3.94 13.82 -2.56
C VAL A 124 -4.11 15.32 -2.84
N PRO A 125 -5.30 15.83 -3.21
CA PRO A 125 -5.44 17.27 -3.44
C PRO A 125 -5.32 18.10 -2.16
N LEU A 126 -5.67 17.56 -0.99
CA LEU A 126 -5.45 18.25 0.29
C LEU A 126 -3.97 18.30 0.67
N MET A 127 -3.19 17.26 0.34
CA MET A 127 -1.72 17.28 0.49
C MET A 127 -1.11 18.37 -0.40
N ARG A 128 -1.60 18.50 -1.64
CA ARG A 128 -1.19 19.60 -2.54
C ARG A 128 -1.53 20.98 -2.00
N ASP A 129 -2.72 21.14 -1.41
CA ASP A 129 -3.16 22.42 -0.83
C ASP A 129 -2.28 22.90 0.33
N VAL A 130 -1.65 21.96 1.06
CA VAL A 130 -0.73 22.29 2.16
C VAL A 130 0.74 22.36 1.74
N GLY A 131 1.04 22.34 0.44
CA GLY A 131 2.37 22.58 -0.12
C GLY A 131 3.18 21.35 -0.53
N LEU A 132 2.62 20.13 -0.45
CA LEU A 132 3.30 18.91 -0.90
C LEU A 132 3.19 18.72 -2.42
N ASP A 133 4.24 18.21 -3.05
CA ASP A 133 4.18 17.73 -4.44
C ASP A 133 3.70 16.27 -4.45
N ALA A 134 2.39 16.09 -4.25
CA ALA A 134 1.78 14.77 -4.14
C ALA A 134 1.27 14.24 -5.50
N GLU A 135 1.67 13.03 -5.86
CA GLU A 135 1.18 12.29 -7.02
C GLU A 135 0.45 11.02 -6.60
N TRP A 136 -0.50 10.58 -7.42
CA TRP A 136 -1.16 9.30 -7.29
C TRP A 136 -1.09 8.52 -8.59
N ARG A 137 -0.56 7.31 -8.54
CA ARG A 137 -0.47 6.40 -9.67
C ARG A 137 -1.12 5.05 -9.36
N THR A 138 -1.65 4.40 -10.39
CA THR A 138 -2.35 3.11 -10.27
C THR A 138 -1.64 2.03 -11.05
N ILE A 139 -1.32 0.89 -10.44
CA ILE A 139 -0.66 -0.21 -11.18
C ILE A 139 -1.55 -0.79 -12.28
N SER A 140 -0.88 -1.30 -13.31
CA SER A 140 -1.51 -2.02 -14.41
C SER A 140 -1.47 -3.54 -14.18
N GLY A 141 -2.53 -4.22 -14.57
CA GLY A 141 -2.68 -5.66 -14.41
C GLY A 141 -3.68 -6.21 -15.42
N ASP A 142 -3.57 -7.49 -15.75
CA ASP A 142 -4.65 -8.19 -16.44
C ASP A 142 -5.58 -8.88 -15.44
N LYS A 143 -6.60 -9.57 -15.95
CA LYS A 143 -7.54 -10.33 -15.12
C LYS A 143 -6.84 -11.39 -14.26
N SER A 144 -5.78 -12.03 -14.77
CA SER A 144 -5.04 -13.05 -14.02
C SER A 144 -4.34 -12.45 -12.80
N PHE A 145 -3.70 -11.29 -12.97
CA PHE A 145 -3.06 -10.56 -11.89
C PHE A 145 -4.07 -10.13 -10.83
N PHE A 146 -5.19 -9.53 -11.23
CA PHE A 146 -6.18 -9.07 -10.25
C PHE A 146 -6.84 -10.23 -9.51
N ASN A 147 -7.09 -11.37 -10.16
CA ASN A 147 -7.55 -12.59 -9.51
C ASN A 147 -6.55 -13.08 -8.46
N VAL A 148 -5.26 -13.12 -8.81
CA VAL A 148 -4.18 -13.49 -7.87
C VAL A 148 -4.14 -12.54 -6.69
N THR A 149 -4.18 -11.22 -6.93
CA THR A 149 -4.12 -10.25 -5.84
C THR A 149 -5.33 -10.29 -4.92
N LYS A 150 -6.51 -10.63 -5.45
CA LYS A 150 -7.72 -10.87 -4.65
C LYS A 150 -7.58 -12.12 -3.78
N ALA A 151 -6.97 -13.17 -4.32
CA ALA A 151 -6.65 -14.38 -3.56
C ALA A 151 -5.65 -14.08 -2.43
N PHE A 152 -4.62 -13.26 -2.68
CA PHE A 152 -3.69 -12.79 -1.65
C PHE A 152 -4.41 -11.99 -0.55
N HIS A 153 -5.23 -11.02 -0.94
CA HIS A 153 -6.02 -10.21 -0.01
C HIS A 153 -6.89 -11.08 0.91
N ASN A 154 -7.60 -12.05 0.33
CA ASN A 154 -8.47 -12.98 1.05
C ASN A 154 -7.68 -13.91 1.98
N ALA A 155 -6.53 -14.42 1.52
CA ALA A 155 -5.66 -15.28 2.33
C ALA A 155 -5.10 -14.53 3.55
N LEU A 156 -4.70 -13.28 3.36
CA LEU A 156 -4.21 -12.40 4.42
C LEU A 156 -5.29 -12.06 5.45
N GLN A 157 -6.56 -12.07 5.05
CA GLN A 157 -7.71 -11.93 5.96
C GLN A 157 -8.17 -13.26 6.58
N GLY A 158 -7.40 -14.34 6.41
CA GLY A 158 -7.65 -15.62 7.07
C GLY A 158 -8.44 -16.64 6.29
N MET A 159 -8.75 -16.40 5.01
CA MET A 159 -9.35 -17.43 4.16
C MET A 159 -8.34 -18.54 3.86
N ASP A 160 -8.80 -19.79 3.85
CA ASP A 160 -7.98 -20.95 3.52
C ASP A 160 -7.70 -21.04 2.01
N ILE A 161 -6.76 -20.21 1.53
CA ILE A 161 -6.33 -20.13 0.14
C ILE A 161 -4.85 -20.47 0.09
N ARG A 162 -4.52 -21.55 -0.65
CA ARG A 162 -3.13 -21.93 -0.90
C ARG A 162 -2.56 -21.19 -2.08
N LEU A 163 -1.50 -20.41 -1.87
CA LEU A 163 -0.77 -19.72 -2.93
C LEU A 163 0.21 -20.68 -3.61
N ASN A 164 -0.09 -21.05 -4.86
CA ASN A 164 0.78 -21.91 -5.67
C ASN A 164 1.88 -21.09 -6.40
N GLN A 165 2.80 -21.80 -7.06
CA GLN A 165 3.92 -21.17 -7.78
C GLN A 165 3.45 -20.28 -8.95
N GLU A 166 2.43 -20.71 -9.70
CA GLU A 166 1.87 -19.94 -10.82
C GLU A 166 1.35 -18.57 -10.37
N MET A 167 0.60 -18.53 -9.25
CA MET A 167 0.11 -17.29 -8.65
C MET A 167 1.26 -16.36 -8.27
N ARG A 168 2.34 -16.91 -7.68
CA ARG A 168 3.55 -16.15 -7.33
C ARG A 168 4.21 -15.58 -8.58
N ASP A 169 4.35 -16.37 -9.62
CA ASP A 169 4.98 -15.96 -10.87
C ASP A 169 4.19 -14.85 -11.57
N ILE A 170 2.85 -14.95 -11.59
CA ILE A 170 1.97 -13.90 -12.10
C ILE A 170 2.15 -12.61 -11.29
N TYR A 171 2.09 -12.70 -9.96
CA TYR A 171 2.23 -11.55 -9.07
C TYR A 171 3.57 -10.82 -9.28
N LEU A 172 4.67 -11.58 -9.33
CA LEU A 172 6.01 -11.05 -9.52
C LEU A 172 6.22 -10.48 -10.94
N LYS A 173 5.70 -11.15 -11.97
CA LYS A 173 5.77 -10.68 -13.37
C LYS A 173 5.15 -9.30 -13.52
N TYR A 174 3.95 -9.09 -12.97
CA TYR A 174 3.26 -7.81 -13.08
C TYR A 174 3.89 -6.72 -12.21
N ASN A 175 4.34 -7.04 -10.99
CA ASN A 175 5.07 -6.07 -10.18
C ASN A 175 6.39 -5.65 -10.86
N LYS A 176 7.10 -6.57 -11.51
CA LYS A 176 8.29 -6.26 -12.32
C LYS A 176 7.95 -5.35 -13.50
N LYS A 177 6.83 -5.61 -14.20
CA LYS A 177 6.38 -4.76 -15.31
C LYS A 177 6.02 -3.36 -14.84
N ASN A 178 5.28 -3.23 -13.74
CA ASN A 178 4.92 -1.93 -13.17
C ASN A 178 6.15 -1.16 -12.68
N ALA A 179 7.13 -1.85 -12.08
CA ALA A 179 8.39 -1.23 -11.69
C ALA A 179 9.20 -0.71 -12.89
N LYS A 180 9.23 -1.43 -14.02
CA LYS A 180 9.89 -0.92 -15.24
C LYS A 180 9.27 0.37 -15.77
N ASN A 181 7.99 0.58 -15.52
CA ASN A 181 7.24 1.77 -15.92
C ASN A 181 7.21 2.84 -14.82
N PHE A 182 7.93 2.62 -13.71
CA PHE A 182 8.10 3.63 -12.67
C PHE A 182 9.00 4.75 -13.20
N SER A 183 8.60 5.98 -12.95
CA SER A 183 9.35 7.18 -13.36
C SER A 183 9.20 8.25 -12.29
N GLY A 184 10.25 9.06 -12.13
CA GLY A 184 10.27 10.17 -11.18
C GLY A 184 11.15 9.92 -9.96
N GLU A 185 11.45 11.02 -9.27
CA GLU A 185 12.21 11.08 -8.03
C GLU A 185 11.28 11.59 -6.93
N TYR A 186 11.07 10.76 -5.91
CA TYR A 186 10.18 11.04 -4.79
C TYR A 186 10.91 10.88 -3.47
N ASP A 187 10.64 11.78 -2.54
CA ASP A 187 11.15 11.70 -1.17
C ASP A 187 10.42 10.59 -0.40
N PHE A 188 9.12 10.42 -0.67
CA PHE A 188 8.27 9.42 -0.04
C PHE A 188 7.47 8.64 -1.08
N ILE A 189 7.44 7.31 -0.95
CA ILE A 189 6.62 6.42 -1.76
C ILE A 189 5.72 5.61 -0.82
N VAL A 190 4.41 5.81 -0.95
CA VAL A 190 3.37 5.13 -0.19
C VAL A 190 2.72 4.05 -1.07
N ILE A 191 2.98 2.79 -0.74
CA ILE A 191 2.37 1.63 -1.38
C ILE A 191 1.13 1.24 -0.59
N HIS A 192 -0.03 1.28 -1.22
CA HIS A 192 -1.30 0.89 -0.62
C HIS A 192 -1.60 -0.58 -0.93
N ASP A 193 -1.87 -1.35 0.12
CA ASP A 193 -2.28 -2.77 0.07
C ASP A 193 -1.23 -3.73 -0.55
N PRO A 194 -1.49 -5.05 -0.60
CA PRO A 194 -0.51 -6.03 -1.07
C PRO A 194 -0.22 -6.02 -2.57
N GLN A 195 -1.14 -5.49 -3.41
CA GLN A 195 -1.07 -5.63 -4.87
C GLN A 195 0.21 -5.01 -5.47
N PRO A 196 0.64 -3.79 -5.09
CA PRO A 196 1.86 -3.17 -5.60
C PRO A 196 3.10 -3.41 -4.72
N ALA A 197 3.01 -4.20 -3.64
CA ALA A 197 4.06 -4.30 -2.63
C ALA A 197 5.41 -4.80 -3.19
N ALA A 198 5.38 -5.73 -4.15
CA ALA A 198 6.61 -6.25 -4.74
C ALA A 198 7.32 -5.30 -5.71
N ILE A 199 6.74 -4.15 -6.08
CA ILE A 199 7.45 -3.12 -6.88
C ILE A 199 8.76 -2.70 -6.21
N TYR A 200 8.77 -2.60 -4.88
CA TYR A 200 9.95 -2.24 -4.10
C TYR A 200 11.18 -3.09 -4.43
N HIS A 201 11.01 -4.39 -4.69
CA HIS A 201 12.12 -5.30 -5.00
C HIS A 201 12.81 -4.98 -6.33
N TYR A 202 12.09 -4.34 -7.26
CA TYR A 202 12.58 -4.09 -8.62
C TYR A 202 13.13 -2.67 -8.81
N LEU A 203 12.90 -1.77 -7.86
CA LEU A 203 13.39 -0.38 -7.92
C LEU A 203 14.62 -0.13 -7.06
N LYS A 204 15.17 -1.15 -6.42
CA LYS A 204 16.37 -0.99 -5.57
C LYS A 204 17.64 -0.83 -6.40
N PRO A 205 18.54 0.11 -6.01
CA PRO A 205 18.40 1.06 -4.89
C PRO A 205 17.61 2.32 -5.29
N TYR A 206 16.57 2.67 -4.52
CA TYR A 206 15.84 3.94 -4.63
C TYR A 206 16.08 4.78 -3.37
N PRO A 207 16.44 6.08 -3.49
CA PRO A 207 16.88 6.89 -2.35
C PRO A 207 15.74 7.31 -1.38
N GLY A 208 14.51 7.40 -1.89
CA GLY A 208 13.32 7.80 -1.12
C GLY A 208 12.90 6.82 -0.01
N VAL A 209 12.05 7.30 0.89
CA VAL A 209 11.45 6.53 1.99
C VAL A 209 10.25 5.74 1.48
N TRP A 210 10.22 4.43 1.77
CA TRP A 210 9.12 3.55 1.39
C TRP A 210 8.21 3.29 2.59
N ILE A 211 6.92 3.53 2.40
CA ILE A 211 5.86 3.32 3.37
C ILE A 211 4.89 2.30 2.79
N TRP A 212 4.66 1.21 3.52
CA TRP A 212 3.59 0.29 3.17
C TRP A 212 2.36 0.58 4.03
N ARG A 213 1.27 0.94 3.37
CA ARG A 213 -0.02 1.24 4.00
C ARG A 213 -0.98 0.09 3.74
N CYS A 214 -1.12 -0.77 4.73
CA CYS A 214 -2.08 -1.88 4.73
C CYS A 214 -3.48 -1.38 5.15
N HIS A 215 -4.51 -1.66 4.35
CA HIS A 215 -5.91 -1.34 4.64
C HIS A 215 -6.73 -2.59 5.01
N ILE A 216 -6.11 -3.77 5.00
CA ILE A 216 -6.73 -5.02 5.42
C ILE A 216 -6.35 -5.41 6.85
N ASP A 217 -7.23 -6.20 7.44
CA ASP A 217 -6.97 -6.87 8.70
C ASP A 217 -5.99 -8.03 8.49
N LEU A 218 -4.91 -8.03 9.26
CA LEU A 218 -3.87 -9.06 9.27
C LEU A 218 -3.89 -9.91 10.56
N THR A 219 -4.82 -9.64 11.48
CA THR A 219 -4.86 -10.26 12.81
C THR A 219 -5.03 -11.78 12.76
N ASN A 220 -5.85 -12.28 11.83
CA ASN A 220 -6.09 -13.71 11.60
C ASN A 220 -5.52 -14.17 10.25
N THR A 221 -4.27 -13.82 9.95
CA THR A 221 -3.61 -14.26 8.70
C THR A 221 -3.61 -15.79 8.60
N ASN A 222 -3.89 -16.33 7.42
CA ASN A 222 -3.78 -17.77 7.17
C ASN A 222 -2.34 -18.24 7.44
N LYS A 223 -2.16 -19.20 8.36
CA LYS A 223 -0.85 -19.71 8.79
C LYS A 223 -0.07 -20.44 7.68
N ALA A 224 -0.72 -20.78 6.56
CA ALA A 224 -0.11 -21.40 5.39
C ALA A 224 0.42 -20.39 4.36
N PHE A 225 0.29 -19.09 4.62
CA PHE A 225 0.78 -17.99 3.77
C PHE A 225 2.30 -17.83 3.84
#